data_AF-A0A5C3LWS8-F1
#
_entry.id   AF-A0A5C3LWS8-F1
#
_cell.length_a   1.000
_cell.length_b   1.000
_cell.length_c   1.000
_cell.angle_alpha   90.00
_cell.angle_beta   90.00
_cell.angle_gamma   90.00
#
_symmetry.space_group_name_H-M   'P 1'
#
loop_
_entity.id
_entity.type
_entity.pdbx_description
1 polymer ?
#
loop_
_entity_poly.entity_id
_entity_poly.type
_entity_poly.pdbx_seq_one_letter_code
_entity_poly.pdbx_strand_id
1 'polypeptide(L)'
;MLINTAGYPPDEAASFESFSHRQSQAGDLFLGAYLNASGSRELIGYTCSTLSSAETLTHESMSKHVPNSSSVCIHSVCVALSHRRKGVGLRLLKEYVSRLEAARKNGPESYDRILLITHEELRPFYEKAGFEWLGKSNVVHGSKPWYGMSKNLASKTSGIRAEDVSAFPPAQVESRGQQLPPGLWEALQRPSRNRPTTQLISTFRNGIADIISPDPDRQGVSTNKFDLLCPRPDCGSVILKEGAGKWVERASVQMEPADINNPLLPSLPTPPETTQWWLITPSPMAFENIGFTRPIVAQNPGDPKMKLLTCAECDLGPLGWSEEGGSEFWLACSRVGYKA
;
A
#
# COMPACT_ATOMS: atom_id res chain seq x y z
N MET A 1 -10.89 -18.89 0.01
CA MET A 1 -12.05 -17.98 0.16
C MET A 1 -11.78 -16.86 1.17
N LEU A 2 -11.44 -17.14 2.44
CA LEU A 2 -11.25 -16.11 3.48
C LEU A 2 -10.30 -14.95 3.10
N ILE A 3 -9.18 -15.24 2.44
CA ILE A 3 -8.22 -14.21 1.98
C ILE A 3 -8.83 -13.27 0.94
N ASN A 4 -9.70 -13.78 0.06
CA ASN A 4 -10.40 -12.99 -0.96
C ASN A 4 -11.42 -12.06 -0.33
N THR A 5 -12.27 -12.62 0.54
CA THR A 5 -13.37 -11.88 1.19
C THR A 5 -12.84 -10.81 2.15
N ALA A 6 -11.68 -11.02 2.76
CA ALA A 6 -10.97 -9.99 3.53
C ALA A 6 -10.10 -9.05 2.65
N GLY A 7 -9.94 -9.37 1.37
CA GLY A 7 -9.16 -8.64 0.37
C GLY A 7 -9.94 -7.57 -0.38
N TYR A 8 -11.25 -7.75 -0.52
CA TYR A 8 -12.13 -6.89 -1.30
C TYR A 8 -13.35 -6.43 -0.50
N PRO A 9 -13.93 -5.28 -0.84
CA PRO A 9 -15.32 -4.95 -0.50
C PRO A 9 -16.30 -6.09 -0.90
N PRO A 10 -17.43 -6.26 -0.20
CA PRO A 10 -18.38 -7.33 -0.50
C PRO A 10 -18.92 -7.34 -1.93
N ASP A 11 -19.06 -6.15 -2.54
CA ASP A 11 -19.52 -5.95 -3.93
C ASP A 11 -18.45 -6.27 -4.98
N GLU A 12 -17.18 -6.39 -4.56
CA GLU A 12 -16.05 -6.64 -5.46
C GLU A 12 -15.46 -8.05 -5.30
N ALA A 13 -15.69 -8.68 -4.15
CA ALA A 13 -15.17 -10.01 -3.85
C ALA A 13 -15.73 -11.07 -4.81
N ALA A 14 -14.84 -11.80 -5.50
CA ALA A 14 -15.25 -12.92 -6.34
C ALA A 14 -15.94 -14.05 -5.55
N SER A 15 -17.00 -14.62 -6.13
CA SER A 15 -17.76 -15.73 -5.55
C SER A 15 -16.97 -17.05 -5.57
N PHE A 16 -17.42 -18.00 -4.74
CA PHE A 16 -16.88 -19.36 -4.73
C PHE A 16 -16.96 -20.05 -6.09
N GLU A 17 -18.07 -19.85 -6.80
CA GLU A 17 -18.31 -20.41 -8.13
C GLU A 17 -17.31 -19.88 -9.15
N SER A 18 -17.03 -18.57 -9.13
CA SER A 18 -16.01 -17.95 -10.00
C SER A 18 -14.62 -18.52 -9.73
N PHE A 19 -14.25 -18.76 -8.47
CA PHE A 19 -12.98 -19.41 -8.14
C PHE A 19 -12.92 -20.86 -8.60
N SER A 20 -13.98 -21.63 -8.34
CA SER A 20 -14.06 -23.04 -8.71
C SER A 20 -14.01 -23.20 -10.24
N HIS A 21 -14.73 -22.36 -10.97
CA HIS A 21 -14.71 -22.33 -12.42
C HIS A 21 -13.30 -22.00 -12.95
N ARG A 22 -12.69 -20.90 -12.51
CA ARG A 22 -11.34 -20.51 -12.94
C ARG A 22 -10.29 -21.56 -12.63
N GLN A 23 -10.35 -22.17 -11.44
CA GLN A 23 -9.42 -23.23 -11.06
C GLN A 23 -9.60 -24.49 -11.92
N SER A 24 -10.84 -24.84 -12.28
CA SER A 24 -11.11 -25.97 -13.17
C SER A 24 -10.64 -25.75 -14.61
N GLN A 25 -10.69 -24.50 -15.10
CA GLN A 25 -10.36 -24.17 -16.49
C GLN A 25 -8.89 -23.78 -16.67
N ALA A 26 -8.29 -23.14 -15.66
CA ALA A 26 -6.99 -22.47 -15.75
C ALA A 26 -6.16 -22.66 -14.48
N GLY A 27 -6.19 -23.86 -13.89
CA GLY A 27 -5.51 -24.16 -12.63
C GLY A 27 -4.00 -23.86 -12.65
N ASP A 28 -3.34 -24.02 -13.81
CA ASP A 28 -1.92 -23.72 -13.98
C ASP A 28 -1.58 -22.23 -13.90
N LEU A 29 -2.60 -21.35 -14.01
CA LEU A 29 -2.49 -19.91 -13.85
C LEU A 29 -2.84 -19.43 -12.43
N PHE A 30 -2.75 -20.34 -11.46
CA PHE A 30 -2.86 -20.03 -10.04
C PHE A 30 -1.49 -20.16 -9.38
N LEU A 31 -1.16 -19.17 -8.55
CA LEU A 31 0.02 -19.23 -7.72
C LEU A 31 -0.34 -18.86 -6.29
N GLY A 32 0.03 -19.73 -5.35
CA GLY A 32 -0.13 -19.50 -3.92
C GLY A 32 1.21 -19.30 -3.22
N ALA A 33 1.26 -18.35 -2.29
CA ALA A 33 2.33 -18.22 -1.30
C ALA A 33 1.93 -18.98 -0.03
N TYR A 34 2.80 -19.89 0.43
CA TYR A 34 2.54 -20.73 1.59
C TYR A 34 3.61 -20.56 2.66
N LEU A 35 3.20 -20.62 3.93
CA LEU A 35 4.11 -20.84 5.06
C LEU A 35 4.09 -22.31 5.46
N ASN A 36 5.26 -22.83 5.84
CA ASN A 36 5.37 -24.13 6.47
C ASN A 36 5.28 -23.94 7.99
N ALA A 37 4.10 -24.20 8.56
CA ALA A 37 3.88 -24.16 9.99
C ALA A 37 3.57 -25.58 10.48
N SER A 38 4.47 -26.14 11.29
CA SER A 38 4.24 -27.37 12.06
C SER A 38 3.69 -28.56 11.23
N GLY A 39 4.20 -28.75 10.01
CA GLY A 39 3.82 -29.86 9.13
C GLY A 39 2.60 -29.60 8.22
N SER A 40 1.95 -28.43 8.31
CA SER A 40 0.89 -28.00 7.39
C SER A 40 1.32 -26.78 6.57
N ARG A 41 0.85 -26.72 5.31
CA ARG A 41 1.07 -25.56 4.43
C ARG A 41 -0.09 -24.59 4.58
N GLU A 42 0.16 -23.44 5.19
CA GLU A 42 -0.82 -22.36 5.33
C GLU A 42 -0.73 -21.42 4.12
N LEU A 43 -1.83 -21.25 3.38
CA LEU A 43 -1.90 -20.28 2.29
C LEU A 43 -1.95 -18.85 2.87
N ILE A 44 -0.98 -18.01 2.54
CA ILE A 44 -0.89 -16.63 3.04
C ILE A 44 -1.09 -15.57 1.95
N GLY A 45 -1.18 -15.98 0.69
CA GLY A 45 -1.53 -15.11 -0.43
C GLY A 45 -1.65 -15.89 -1.73
N TYR A 46 -2.38 -15.35 -2.70
CA TYR A 46 -2.54 -15.99 -4.00
C TYR A 46 -2.72 -14.97 -5.12
N THR A 47 -2.44 -15.41 -6.33
CA THR A 47 -2.88 -14.77 -7.58
C THR A 47 -3.59 -15.80 -8.44
N CYS A 48 -4.60 -15.37 -9.18
CA CYS A 48 -5.29 -16.22 -10.15
C CYS A 48 -5.54 -15.47 -11.45
N SER A 49 -5.48 -16.19 -12.57
CA SER A 49 -5.69 -15.62 -13.90
C SER A 49 -6.45 -16.57 -14.82
N THR A 50 -6.95 -16.01 -15.92
CA THR A 50 -7.38 -16.79 -17.10
C THR A 50 -6.68 -16.25 -18.34
N LEU A 51 -6.95 -16.86 -19.50
CA LEU A 51 -6.45 -16.40 -20.78
C LEU A 51 -7.57 -15.75 -21.57
N SER A 52 -7.20 -14.74 -22.36
CA SER A 52 -8.07 -14.06 -23.31
C SER A 52 -7.28 -13.65 -24.54
N SER A 53 -7.94 -13.55 -25.69
CA SER A 53 -7.38 -12.94 -26.90
C SER A 53 -7.47 -11.41 -26.89
N ALA A 54 -8.18 -10.83 -25.92
CA ALA A 54 -8.35 -9.39 -25.82
C ALA A 54 -7.04 -8.67 -25.46
N GLU A 55 -6.85 -7.49 -26.06
CA GLU A 55 -5.66 -6.66 -25.81
C GLU A 55 -5.74 -5.83 -24.53
N THR A 56 -6.95 -5.63 -24.03
CA THR A 56 -7.29 -4.95 -22.78
C THR A 56 -8.32 -5.78 -22.02
N LEU A 57 -8.45 -5.54 -20.71
CA LEU A 57 -9.45 -6.21 -19.90
C LEU A 57 -10.85 -5.68 -20.23
N THR A 58 -11.72 -6.58 -20.65
CA THR A 58 -13.15 -6.39 -20.93
C THR A 58 -14.01 -7.21 -19.97
N HIS A 59 -15.31 -6.91 -19.87
CA HIS A 59 -16.26 -7.72 -19.09
C HIS A 59 -16.26 -9.20 -19.50
N GLU A 60 -16.12 -9.50 -20.79
CA GLU A 60 -16.02 -10.89 -21.27
C GLU A 60 -14.75 -11.57 -20.75
N SER A 61 -13.60 -10.90 -20.85
CA SER A 61 -12.31 -11.46 -20.38
C SER A 61 -12.24 -11.67 -18.86
N MET A 62 -13.05 -10.93 -18.08
CA MET A 62 -13.18 -11.12 -16.62
C MET A 62 -13.92 -12.41 -16.25
N SER A 63 -14.70 -12.97 -17.18
CA SER A 63 -15.64 -14.06 -16.92
C SER A 63 -15.32 -15.33 -17.72
N LYS A 64 -14.59 -15.23 -18.83
CA LYS A 64 -14.34 -16.32 -19.77
C LYS A 64 -12.86 -16.65 -19.87
N HIS A 65 -12.55 -17.95 -19.86
CA HIS A 65 -11.23 -18.47 -20.19
C HIS A 65 -11.20 -18.89 -21.66
N VAL A 66 -10.20 -18.41 -22.41
CA VAL A 66 -9.95 -18.82 -23.80
C VAL A 66 -8.57 -19.48 -23.86
N PRO A 67 -8.49 -20.82 -23.90
CA PRO A 67 -7.23 -21.54 -23.96
C PRO A 67 -6.33 -21.06 -25.11
N ASN A 68 -5.01 -21.23 -24.96
CA ASN A 68 -4.02 -20.89 -26.00
C ASN A 68 -4.05 -19.42 -26.47
N SER A 69 -4.56 -18.50 -25.66
CA SER A 69 -4.56 -17.07 -25.99
C SER A 69 -3.36 -16.33 -25.42
N SER A 70 -3.08 -15.16 -25.98
CA SER A 70 -1.85 -14.40 -25.71
C SER A 70 -1.89 -13.47 -24.51
N SER A 71 -3.07 -13.11 -23.99
CA SER A 71 -3.20 -12.25 -22.81
C SER A 71 -3.53 -13.05 -21.55
N VAL A 72 -2.70 -12.86 -20.51
CA VAL A 72 -2.96 -13.39 -19.17
C VAL A 72 -3.73 -12.35 -18.36
N CYS A 73 -4.99 -12.63 -18.03
CA CYS A 73 -5.88 -11.73 -17.30
C CYS A 73 -5.85 -12.06 -15.80
N ILE A 74 -5.16 -11.25 -14.99
CA ILE A 74 -5.15 -11.38 -13.54
C ILE A 74 -6.49 -10.92 -12.97
N HIS A 75 -7.19 -11.82 -12.28
CA HIS A 75 -8.48 -11.52 -11.65
C HIS A 75 -8.35 -11.12 -10.18
N SER A 76 -7.35 -11.63 -9.49
CA SER A 76 -7.15 -11.33 -8.07
C SER A 76 -5.69 -11.47 -7.69
N VAL A 77 -5.21 -10.54 -6.86
CA VAL A 77 -3.94 -10.63 -6.14
C VAL A 77 -4.24 -10.30 -4.69
N CYS A 78 -4.22 -11.30 -3.81
CA CYS A 78 -4.60 -11.12 -2.42
C CYS A 78 -3.58 -11.70 -1.47
N VAL A 79 -3.40 -11.05 -0.34
CA VAL A 79 -2.54 -11.49 0.76
C VAL A 79 -3.36 -11.46 2.04
N ALA A 80 -3.22 -12.50 2.86
CA ALA A 80 -3.85 -12.60 4.16
C ALA A 80 -3.51 -11.36 5.00
N LEU A 81 -4.50 -10.82 5.74
CA LEU A 81 -4.35 -9.55 6.47
C LEU A 81 -3.11 -9.54 7.38
N SER A 82 -2.87 -10.63 8.10
CA SER A 82 -1.71 -10.85 8.98
C SER A 82 -0.35 -10.89 8.25
N HIS A 83 -0.36 -10.99 6.92
CA HIS A 83 0.83 -11.14 6.08
C HIS A 83 1.01 -10.01 5.05
N ARG A 84 0.11 -9.01 5.04
CA ARG A 84 0.25 -7.80 4.21
C ARG A 84 1.45 -6.95 4.64
N ARG A 85 1.90 -6.08 3.74
CA ARG A 85 3.03 -5.14 3.93
C ARG A 85 4.39 -5.77 4.28
N LYS A 86 4.49 -7.10 4.35
CA LYS A 86 5.74 -7.88 4.50
C LYS A 86 6.40 -8.25 3.16
N GLY A 87 6.08 -7.49 2.09
CA GLY A 87 6.55 -7.76 0.73
C GLY A 87 6.04 -9.06 0.09
N VAL A 88 5.08 -9.76 0.71
CA VAL A 88 4.53 -11.03 0.19
C VAL A 88 3.86 -10.83 -1.16
N GLY A 89 2.96 -9.84 -1.28
CA GLY A 89 2.22 -9.59 -2.53
C GLY A 89 3.12 -9.23 -3.70
N LEU A 90 4.13 -8.38 -3.47
CA LEU A 90 5.07 -7.98 -4.53
C LEU A 90 5.95 -9.15 -4.96
N ARG A 91 6.44 -9.98 -4.01
CA ARG A 91 7.22 -11.18 -4.32
C ARG A 91 6.38 -12.22 -5.06
N LEU A 92 5.14 -12.44 -4.62
CA LEU A 92 4.20 -13.34 -5.26
C LEU A 92 3.92 -12.91 -6.71
N LEU A 93 3.66 -11.62 -6.93
CA LEU A 93 3.38 -11.10 -8.27
C LEU A 93 4.62 -11.14 -9.17
N LYS A 94 5.81 -10.80 -8.66
CA LYS A 94 7.07 -10.91 -9.42
C LYS A 94 7.41 -12.35 -9.79
N GLU A 95 7.25 -13.27 -8.84
CA GLU A 95 7.42 -14.71 -9.09
C GLU A 95 6.42 -15.19 -10.14
N TYR A 96 5.15 -14.76 -10.05
CA TYR A 96 4.14 -15.10 -11.03
C TYR A 96 4.51 -14.64 -12.44
N VAL A 97 4.93 -13.38 -12.58
CA VAL A 97 5.43 -12.82 -13.84
C VAL A 97 6.61 -13.63 -14.37
N SER A 98 7.59 -13.94 -13.52
CA SER A 98 8.78 -14.71 -13.91
C SER A 98 8.42 -16.12 -14.41
N ARG A 99 7.44 -16.79 -13.81
CA ARG A 99 6.93 -18.09 -14.30
C ARG A 99 6.27 -17.97 -15.66
N LEU A 100 5.49 -16.92 -15.90
CA LEU A 100 4.87 -16.68 -17.21
C LEU A 100 5.93 -16.39 -18.29
N GLU A 101 6.96 -15.62 -17.96
CA GLU A 101 8.11 -15.38 -18.86
C GLU A 101 8.87 -16.68 -19.17
N ALA A 102 9.07 -17.54 -18.17
CA ALA A 102 9.73 -18.83 -18.34
C ALA A 102 8.88 -19.81 -19.17
N ALA A 103 7.57 -19.87 -18.92
CA ALA A 103 6.62 -20.66 -19.71
C ALA A 103 6.64 -20.20 -21.17
N ARG A 104 6.60 -18.89 -21.42
CA ARG A 104 6.72 -18.33 -22.78
C ARG A 104 8.03 -18.71 -23.47
N LYS A 105 9.15 -18.66 -22.75
CA LYS A 105 10.48 -18.87 -23.34
C LYS A 105 10.77 -20.35 -23.62
N ASN A 106 10.31 -21.24 -22.74
CA ASN A 106 10.73 -22.65 -22.72
C ASN A 106 9.58 -23.63 -22.97
N GLY A 107 8.34 -23.17 -22.92
CA GLY A 107 7.13 -23.96 -23.09
C GLY A 107 6.40 -23.65 -24.40
N PRO A 108 5.26 -24.34 -24.64
CA PRO A 108 4.42 -24.11 -25.81
C PRO A 108 3.57 -22.83 -25.72
N GLU A 109 3.56 -22.13 -24.59
CA GLU A 109 2.68 -20.99 -24.35
C GLU A 109 3.18 -19.71 -25.03
N SER A 110 2.27 -18.98 -25.69
CA SER A 110 2.61 -17.72 -26.39
C SER A 110 2.04 -16.50 -25.66
N TYR A 111 2.43 -16.31 -24.39
CA TYR A 111 1.98 -15.15 -23.61
C TYR A 111 2.68 -13.87 -24.07
N ASP A 112 1.90 -12.93 -24.61
CA ASP A 112 2.39 -11.63 -25.06
C ASP A 112 2.38 -10.59 -23.95
N ARG A 113 1.35 -10.63 -23.11
CA ARG A 113 1.09 -9.59 -22.11
C ARG A 113 0.30 -10.12 -20.92
N ILE A 114 0.41 -9.39 -19.81
CA ILE A 114 -0.39 -9.57 -18.60
C ILE A 114 -1.28 -8.34 -18.46
N LEU A 115 -2.56 -8.56 -18.16
CA LEU A 115 -3.56 -7.52 -17.99
C LEU A 115 -4.16 -7.62 -16.59
N LEU A 116 -4.37 -6.48 -15.95
CA LEU A 116 -5.14 -6.37 -14.71
C LEU A 116 -5.92 -5.05 -14.67
N ILE A 117 -6.94 -5.01 -13.83
CA ILE A 117 -7.57 -3.76 -13.41
C ILE A 117 -7.31 -3.53 -11.92
N THR A 118 -7.15 -2.28 -11.53
CA THR A 118 -6.94 -1.92 -10.13
C THR A 118 -7.54 -0.56 -9.77
N HIS A 119 -7.65 -0.26 -8.48
CA HIS A 119 -7.94 1.09 -8.02
C HIS A 119 -6.68 1.94 -8.01
N GLU A 120 -6.88 3.25 -8.12
CA GLU A 120 -5.80 4.24 -8.26
C GLU A 120 -4.77 4.19 -7.13
N GLU A 121 -5.21 3.93 -5.90
CA GLU A 121 -4.32 3.81 -4.72
C GLU A 121 -3.32 2.65 -4.81
N LEU A 122 -3.60 1.63 -5.64
CA LEU A 122 -2.71 0.48 -5.84
C LEU A 122 -1.78 0.63 -7.04
N ARG A 123 -1.87 1.73 -7.80
CA ARG A 123 -0.99 2.00 -8.95
C ARG A 123 0.50 1.85 -8.59
N PRO A 124 1.02 2.43 -7.49
CA PRO A 124 2.44 2.31 -7.16
C PRO A 124 2.88 0.87 -6.85
N PHE A 125 1.96 0.01 -6.37
CA PHE A 125 2.24 -1.40 -6.10
C PHE A 125 2.50 -2.16 -7.41
N TYR A 126 1.65 -1.96 -8.42
CA TYR A 126 1.76 -2.62 -9.71
C TYR A 126 2.89 -2.03 -10.58
N GLU A 127 3.14 -0.71 -10.51
CA GLU A 127 4.31 -0.10 -11.16
C GLU A 127 5.63 -0.68 -10.61
N LYS A 128 5.72 -0.94 -9.30
CA LYS A 128 6.87 -1.65 -8.69
C LYS A 128 7.03 -3.11 -9.16
N ALA A 129 5.95 -3.72 -9.64
CA ALA A 129 5.96 -5.02 -10.31
C ALA A 129 6.23 -4.92 -11.82
N GLY A 130 6.39 -3.70 -12.34
CA GLY A 130 6.72 -3.42 -13.74
C GLY A 130 5.52 -3.44 -14.67
N PHE A 131 4.33 -3.09 -14.17
CA PHE A 131 3.14 -2.84 -14.98
C PHE A 131 3.06 -1.35 -15.37
N GLU A 132 2.53 -1.10 -16.56
CA GLU A 132 2.28 0.22 -17.13
C GLU A 132 0.80 0.61 -16.92
N TRP A 133 0.55 1.89 -16.68
CA TRP A 133 -0.78 2.44 -16.46
C TRP A 133 -1.48 2.72 -17.80
N LEU A 134 -2.68 2.16 -17.99
CA LEU A 134 -3.48 2.37 -19.22
C LEU A 134 -4.58 3.43 -19.05
N GLY A 135 -4.84 3.89 -17.82
CA GLY A 135 -5.93 4.80 -17.51
C GLY A 135 -7.24 4.09 -17.19
N LYS A 136 -8.35 4.84 -17.23
CA LYS A 136 -9.67 4.37 -16.76
C LYS A 136 -10.14 3.19 -17.60
N SER A 137 -10.57 2.12 -16.93
CA SER A 137 -11.11 0.92 -17.57
C SER A 137 -12.59 1.10 -17.91
N ASN A 138 -13.03 0.44 -18.98
CA ASN A 138 -14.45 0.30 -19.31
C ASN A 138 -15.15 -0.77 -18.47
N VAL A 139 -14.39 -1.60 -17.76
CA VAL A 139 -14.93 -2.61 -16.85
C VAL A 139 -15.39 -1.91 -15.58
N VAL A 140 -16.68 -2.03 -15.28
CA VAL A 140 -17.28 -1.54 -14.04
C VAL A 140 -17.56 -2.73 -13.13
N HIS A 141 -16.95 -2.73 -11.95
CA HIS A 141 -17.13 -3.78 -10.95
C HIS A 141 -17.20 -3.13 -9.57
N GLY A 142 -18.35 -3.21 -8.90
CA GLY A 142 -18.59 -2.46 -7.66
C GLY A 142 -18.78 -0.95 -7.90
N SER A 143 -18.67 -0.18 -6.80
CA SER A 143 -19.07 1.25 -6.76
C SER A 143 -17.99 2.25 -7.18
N LYS A 144 -16.71 1.85 -7.21
CA LYS A 144 -15.58 2.72 -7.54
C LYS A 144 -15.09 2.51 -8.98
N PRO A 145 -14.47 3.52 -9.62
CA PRO A 145 -13.84 3.34 -10.91
C PRO A 145 -12.63 2.41 -10.81
N TRP A 146 -12.43 1.62 -11.87
CA TRP A 146 -11.27 0.77 -12.07
C TRP A 146 -10.41 1.32 -13.19
N TYR A 147 -9.12 1.03 -13.12
CA TYR A 147 -8.13 1.46 -14.07
C TYR A 147 -7.34 0.27 -14.60
N GLY A 148 -7.10 0.25 -15.90
CA GLY A 148 -6.35 -0.81 -16.55
C GLY A 148 -4.85 -0.67 -16.35
N MET A 149 -4.18 -1.80 -16.19
CA MET A 149 -2.72 -1.88 -16.26
C MET A 149 -2.30 -3.08 -17.11
N SER A 150 -1.17 -2.95 -17.78
CA SER A 150 -0.59 -4.02 -18.59
C SER A 150 0.89 -4.21 -18.33
N LYS A 151 1.39 -5.41 -18.59
CA LYS A 151 2.81 -5.70 -18.66
C LYS A 151 3.09 -6.51 -19.91
N ASN A 152 3.89 -5.96 -20.81
CA ASN A 152 4.36 -6.70 -21.98
C ASN A 152 5.40 -7.73 -21.55
N LEU A 153 5.21 -8.98 -21.98
CA LEU A 153 6.15 -10.08 -21.80
C LEU A 153 7.03 -10.28 -23.04
N ALA A 154 6.64 -9.66 -24.16
CA ALA A 154 7.48 -9.62 -25.35
C ALA A 154 8.65 -8.68 -25.10
N SER A 155 9.87 -9.21 -25.17
CA SER A 155 11.08 -8.41 -25.37
C SER A 155 10.81 -7.44 -26.52
N LYS A 156 10.87 -6.12 -26.24
CA LYS A 156 11.23 -5.17 -27.29
C LYS A 156 12.67 -5.50 -27.67
N THR A 157 12.84 -6.51 -28.52
CA THR A 157 13.99 -6.51 -29.42
C THR A 157 13.83 -5.21 -30.18
N SER A 158 14.72 -4.25 -29.96
CA SER A 158 14.90 -3.09 -30.80
C SER A 158 15.33 -3.56 -32.19
N GLY A 159 14.39 -4.17 -32.92
CA GLY A 159 14.49 -4.50 -34.32
C GLY A 159 14.06 -3.27 -35.08
N ILE A 160 15.00 -2.34 -35.27
CA ILE A 160 14.93 -1.47 -36.44
C ILE A 160 15.01 -2.43 -37.63
N ARG A 161 13.90 -2.57 -38.38
CA ARG A 161 13.96 -3.17 -39.71
C ARG A 161 14.82 -2.27 -40.58
N ALA A 162 15.87 -2.85 -41.14
CA ALA A 162 16.86 -2.18 -41.96
C ALA A 162 16.33 -1.90 -43.38
N GLU A 163 15.28 -1.08 -43.53
CA GLU A 163 14.87 -0.59 -44.87
C GLU A 163 14.45 0.90 -44.95
N ASP A 164 14.23 1.64 -43.85
CA ASP A 164 13.79 3.05 -43.95
C ASP A 164 14.54 4.00 -43.02
N VAL A 165 15.85 4.24 -43.26
CA VAL A 165 16.50 5.51 -42.85
C VAL A 165 17.62 5.85 -43.84
N SER A 166 17.27 6.31 -45.04
CA SER A 166 18.20 7.02 -45.92
C SER A 166 17.96 8.53 -45.84
N ALA A 167 18.32 9.15 -44.72
CA ALA A 167 18.63 10.58 -44.73
C ALA A 167 19.38 11.01 -43.46
N PHE A 168 20.57 11.58 -43.70
CA PHE A 168 21.37 12.47 -42.86
C PHE A 168 22.58 11.89 -42.07
N PRO A 169 23.68 12.66 -42.01
CA PRO A 169 25.06 12.17 -41.91
C PRO A 169 25.61 12.23 -40.46
N PRO A 170 26.83 11.71 -40.19
CA PRO A 170 27.22 11.31 -38.84
C PRO A 170 27.75 12.48 -38.00
N ALA A 171 27.32 12.54 -36.75
CA ALA A 171 28.07 13.19 -35.68
C ALA A 171 28.42 12.12 -34.64
N GLN A 172 29.72 11.97 -34.39
CA GLN A 172 30.31 10.93 -33.54
C GLN A 172 29.93 11.17 -32.07
N VAL A 173 29.40 10.14 -31.41
CA VAL A 173 29.30 10.08 -29.95
C VAL A 173 29.93 8.75 -29.51
N GLU A 174 31.06 8.87 -28.84
CA GLU A 174 31.83 7.76 -28.30
C GLU A 174 31.06 6.99 -27.23
N SER A 175 31.08 5.66 -27.35
CA SER A 175 30.53 4.72 -26.37
C SER A 175 31.41 4.65 -25.12
N ARG A 176 30.96 5.22 -24.00
CA ARG A 176 31.39 4.77 -22.67
C ARG A 176 30.38 3.76 -22.13
N GLY A 177 30.70 2.48 -22.23
CA GLY A 177 29.98 1.43 -21.52
C GLY A 177 30.11 1.63 -20.02
N GLN A 178 29.05 2.10 -19.36
CA GLN A 178 28.97 2.08 -17.91
C GLN A 178 28.64 0.66 -17.46
N GLN A 179 29.67 -0.12 -17.14
CA GLN A 179 29.54 -1.33 -16.35
C GLN A 179 28.93 -0.95 -14.99
N LEU A 180 27.89 -1.69 -14.58
CA LEU A 180 27.28 -1.56 -13.26
C LEU A 180 28.35 -1.74 -12.17
N PRO A 181 28.48 -0.82 -11.21
CA PRO A 181 29.52 -0.91 -10.19
C PRO A 181 29.30 -2.17 -9.32
N PRO A 182 30.38 -2.92 -9.02
CA PRO A 182 30.30 -4.08 -8.14
C PRO A 182 29.78 -3.68 -6.75
N GLY A 183 28.83 -4.45 -6.21
CA GLY A 183 28.24 -4.21 -4.89
C GLY A 183 26.83 -3.60 -4.89
N LEU A 184 26.24 -3.29 -6.05
CA LEU A 184 24.84 -2.83 -6.13
C LEU A 184 23.84 -3.89 -5.61
N TRP A 185 24.11 -5.17 -5.85
CA TRP A 185 23.31 -6.27 -5.30
C TRP A 185 23.41 -6.39 -3.78
N GLU A 186 24.61 -6.24 -3.21
CA GLU A 186 24.78 -6.11 -1.76
C GLU A 186 24.05 -4.86 -1.22
N ALA A 187 24.07 -3.74 -1.93
CA ALA A 187 23.41 -2.51 -1.50
C ALA A 187 21.89 -2.64 -1.43
N LEU A 188 21.28 -3.40 -2.36
CA LEU A 188 19.84 -3.67 -2.41
C LEU A 188 19.36 -4.66 -1.33
N GLN A 189 20.25 -5.55 -0.86
CA GLN A 189 19.94 -6.55 0.17
C GLN A 189 20.22 -6.07 1.60
N ARG A 190 20.88 -4.91 1.76
CA ARG A 190 21.11 -4.35 3.09
C ARG A 190 19.76 -3.90 3.69
N PRO A 191 19.42 -4.32 4.93
CA PRO A 191 18.35 -3.64 5.66
C PRO A 191 18.71 -2.15 5.74
N SER A 192 17.73 -1.27 5.56
CA SER A 192 17.94 0.18 5.57
C SER A 192 18.73 0.57 6.82
N ARG A 193 20.02 0.90 6.64
CA ARG A 193 20.95 1.23 7.73
C ARG A 193 20.58 2.51 8.47
N ASN A 194 19.64 3.29 7.93
CA ASN A 194 19.20 4.58 8.45
C ASN A 194 17.70 4.60 8.79
N ARG A 195 17.17 3.52 9.37
CA ARG A 195 15.81 3.63 9.94
C ARG A 195 15.89 4.53 11.17
N PRO A 196 15.15 5.66 11.21
CA PRO A 196 15.22 6.56 12.35
C PRO A 196 14.76 5.83 13.60
N THR A 197 15.49 6.03 14.70
CA THR A 197 15.14 5.43 15.99
C THR A 197 13.94 6.18 16.55
N THR A 198 12.86 5.45 16.80
CA THR A 198 11.65 6.02 17.39
C THR A 198 11.79 6.04 18.91
N GLN A 199 11.67 7.22 19.52
CA GLN A 199 11.53 7.39 20.96
C GLN A 199 10.07 7.67 21.33
N LEU A 200 9.57 7.12 22.44
CA LEU A 200 8.21 7.40 22.92
C LEU A 200 8.26 8.55 23.93
N ILE A 201 7.14 9.24 24.17
CA ILE A 201 7.11 10.33 25.16
C ILE A 201 7.59 9.89 26.55
N SER A 202 7.36 8.63 26.92
CA SER A 202 7.78 8.03 28.20
C SER A 202 9.30 7.87 28.35
N THR A 203 10.09 7.98 27.28
CA THR A 203 11.56 7.89 27.35
C THR A 203 12.22 9.24 27.65
N PHE A 204 11.50 10.36 27.53
CA PHE A 204 11.99 11.70 27.83
C PHE A 204 11.87 12.01 29.33
N ARG A 205 12.94 12.56 29.93
CA ARG A 205 12.99 12.80 31.38
C ARG A 205 12.01 13.87 31.84
N ASN A 206 11.81 14.92 31.03
CA ASN A 206 10.88 16.01 31.34
C ASN A 206 9.55 15.87 30.57
N GLY A 207 9.29 14.69 29.97
CA GLY A 207 8.07 14.40 29.23
C GLY A 207 7.81 15.38 28.09
N ILE A 208 6.64 16.03 28.13
CA ILE A 208 6.18 16.95 27.07
C ILE A 208 7.11 18.16 26.88
N ALA A 209 7.77 18.64 27.95
CA ALA A 209 8.63 19.81 27.88
C ALA A 209 9.86 19.59 26.98
N ASP A 210 10.33 18.35 26.83
CA ASP A 210 11.50 18.02 26.00
C ASP A 210 11.16 17.96 24.50
N ILE A 211 9.87 17.79 24.16
CA ILE A 211 9.38 17.52 22.80
C ILE A 211 8.54 18.67 22.21
N ILE A 212 8.37 19.76 22.94
CA ILE A 212 7.74 21.01 22.47
C ILE A 212 8.80 22.08 22.16
N SER A 213 8.50 22.93 21.19
CA SER A 213 9.26 24.15 20.89
C SER A 213 8.30 25.34 20.76
N PRO A 214 8.64 26.54 21.26
CA PRO A 214 7.81 27.73 21.04
C PRO A 214 7.71 28.05 19.54
N ASP A 215 6.50 28.38 19.09
CA ASP A 215 6.24 28.80 17.72
C ASP A 215 6.90 30.18 17.48
N PRO A 216 7.73 30.34 16.43
CA PRO A 216 8.43 31.59 16.16
C PRO A 216 7.48 32.74 15.77
N ASP A 217 6.31 32.43 15.21
CA ASP A 217 5.37 33.42 14.68
C ASP A 217 4.24 33.74 15.67
N ARG A 218 3.98 32.87 16.64
CA ARG A 218 2.84 32.99 17.57
C ARG A 218 3.24 32.87 19.03
N GLN A 219 3.14 33.97 19.75
CA GLN A 219 3.39 34.02 21.19
C GLN A 219 2.42 33.11 21.96
N GLY A 220 2.96 32.23 22.81
CA GLY A 220 2.18 31.31 23.65
C GLY A 220 1.74 30.01 22.96
N VAL A 221 2.06 29.81 21.67
CA VAL A 221 1.83 28.54 20.98
C VAL A 221 3.11 27.71 21.03
N SER A 222 2.97 26.42 21.33
CA SER A 222 4.06 25.46 21.23
C SER A 222 3.79 24.47 20.10
N THR A 223 4.82 24.08 19.37
CA THR A 223 4.78 23.11 18.28
C THR A 223 5.64 21.90 18.58
N ASN A 224 5.52 20.83 17.79
CA ASN A 224 6.35 19.65 17.94
C ASN A 224 7.80 19.95 17.56
N LYS A 225 8.72 19.75 18.51
CA LYS A 225 10.14 19.99 18.31
C LYS A 225 10.81 18.98 17.36
N PHE A 226 10.25 17.78 17.27
CA PHE A 226 10.82 16.67 16.48
C PHE A 226 9.84 16.18 15.41
N ASP A 227 10.36 15.55 14.35
CA ASP A 227 9.57 14.74 13.42
C ASP A 227 8.80 13.66 14.22
N LEU A 228 7.49 13.58 14.00
CA LEU A 228 6.65 12.53 14.55
C LEU A 228 6.73 11.29 13.68
N LEU A 229 7.01 10.15 14.30
CA LEU A 229 7.14 8.84 13.66
C LEU A 229 6.00 7.92 14.06
N CYS A 230 5.78 6.87 13.27
CA CYS A 230 4.96 5.75 13.69
C CYS A 230 5.58 5.09 14.94
N PRO A 231 4.80 4.84 16.01
CA PRO A 231 5.31 4.27 17.25
C PRO A 231 5.72 2.80 17.13
N ARG A 232 5.37 2.12 16.02
CA ARG A 232 5.80 0.73 15.76
C ARG A 232 7.32 0.70 15.53
N PRO A 233 8.10 -0.09 16.31
CA PRO A 233 9.57 -0.16 16.17
C PRO A 233 10.03 -0.52 14.75
N ASP A 234 9.30 -1.43 14.09
CA ASP A 234 9.61 -1.90 12.74
C ASP A 234 8.94 -1.10 11.61
N CYS A 235 8.37 0.08 11.88
CA CYS A 235 7.77 0.91 10.84
C CYS A 235 8.70 2.06 10.42
N GLY A 236 9.01 2.98 11.34
CA GLY A 236 9.83 4.17 11.06
C GLY A 236 9.23 5.15 10.05
N SER A 237 7.93 5.04 9.75
CA SER A 237 7.22 5.99 8.89
C SER A 237 7.13 7.36 9.54
N VAL A 238 7.48 8.42 8.81
CA VAL A 238 7.28 9.80 9.26
C VAL A 238 5.81 10.14 9.09
N ILE A 239 5.17 10.53 10.19
CA ILE A 239 3.75 10.91 10.23
C ILE A 239 3.61 12.42 10.03
N LEU A 240 4.43 13.21 10.73
CA LEU A 240 4.36 14.67 10.72
C LEU A 240 5.77 15.25 10.87
N LYS A 241 6.05 16.33 10.16
CA LYS A 241 7.33 17.04 10.27
C LYS A 241 7.41 17.91 11.52
N GLU A 242 8.63 18.18 11.99
CA GLU A 242 8.88 19.17 13.04
C GLU A 242 8.17 20.51 12.75
N GLY A 243 7.63 21.14 13.78
CA GLY A 243 6.93 22.43 13.71
C GLY A 243 5.49 22.39 13.16
N ALA A 244 5.03 21.28 12.57
CA ALA A 244 3.73 21.25 11.89
C ALA A 244 2.51 21.01 12.81
N GLY A 245 2.72 20.40 13.99
CA GLY A 245 1.66 20.11 14.97
C GLY A 245 1.71 21.08 16.13
N LYS A 246 0.56 21.69 16.46
CA LYS A 246 0.41 22.58 17.62
C LYS A 246 0.06 21.77 18.86
N TRP A 247 0.76 22.01 19.95
CA TRP A 247 0.49 21.35 21.22
C TRP A 247 -0.78 21.92 21.87
N VAL A 248 -1.69 21.03 22.27
CA VAL A 248 -2.94 21.38 22.95
C VAL A 248 -3.25 20.30 23.99
N GLU A 249 -3.57 20.72 25.21
CA GLU A 249 -4.18 19.84 26.22
C GLU A 249 -5.71 19.96 26.15
N ARG A 250 -6.41 18.83 25.97
CA ARG A 250 -7.87 18.80 25.91
C ARG A 250 -8.41 17.47 26.43
N ALA A 251 -9.72 17.40 26.63
CA ALA A 251 -10.42 16.17 27.01
C ALA A 251 -10.02 15.00 26.08
N SER A 252 -9.80 13.83 26.69
CA SER A 252 -9.56 12.60 25.98
C SER A 252 -10.78 12.21 25.14
N VAL A 253 -10.56 11.42 24.09
CA VAL A 253 -11.60 10.93 23.20
C VAL A 253 -11.50 9.42 23.15
N GLN A 254 -12.63 8.74 23.34
CA GLN A 254 -12.68 7.29 23.21
C GLN A 254 -12.62 6.90 21.73
N MET A 255 -11.43 6.51 21.29
CA MET A 255 -11.17 6.11 19.89
C MET A 255 -11.31 4.61 19.65
N GLU A 256 -11.28 3.80 20.71
CA GLU A 256 -11.36 2.34 20.67
C GLU A 256 -12.61 1.87 21.45
N PRO A 257 -13.28 0.79 21.01
CA PRO A 257 -14.28 0.12 21.84
C PRO A 257 -13.65 -0.31 23.16
N ALA A 258 -14.39 -0.21 24.27
CA ALA A 258 -13.87 -0.50 25.61
C ALA A 258 -13.26 -1.91 25.75
N ASP A 259 -13.66 -2.84 24.90
CA ASP A 259 -13.25 -4.25 24.93
C ASP A 259 -11.99 -4.55 24.08
N ILE A 260 -11.48 -3.58 23.30
CA ILE A 260 -10.36 -3.77 22.38
C ILE A 260 -9.17 -2.94 22.84
N ASN A 261 -8.14 -3.62 23.35
CA ASN A 261 -6.85 -3.02 23.66
C ASN A 261 -5.81 -3.33 22.57
N ASN A 262 -5.19 -2.29 22.02
CA ASN A 262 -4.07 -2.46 21.10
C ASN A 262 -2.76 -2.61 21.91
N PRO A 263 -2.05 -3.75 21.85
CA PRO A 263 -0.85 -3.98 22.65
C PRO A 263 0.33 -3.06 22.28
N LEU A 264 0.25 -2.36 21.14
CA LEU A 264 1.30 -1.46 20.64
C LEU A 264 1.01 0.02 20.92
N LEU A 265 -0.16 0.37 21.43
CA LEU A 265 -0.55 1.75 21.72
C LEU A 265 -1.02 1.88 23.16
N PRO A 266 -0.58 2.90 23.91
CA PRO A 266 -1.06 3.11 25.27
C PRO A 266 -2.56 3.45 25.27
N SER A 267 -3.30 2.90 26.23
CA SER A 267 -4.70 3.26 26.48
C SER A 267 -4.80 4.75 26.84
N LEU A 268 -5.79 5.43 26.29
CA LEU A 268 -6.04 6.82 26.62
C LEU A 268 -6.92 6.94 27.88
N PRO A 269 -6.79 8.04 28.64
CA PRO A 269 -7.68 8.36 29.76
C PRO A 269 -9.15 8.33 29.33
N THR A 270 -10.05 7.91 30.21
CA THR A 270 -11.49 7.99 29.93
C THR A 270 -12.00 9.42 30.09
N PRO A 271 -12.83 9.94 29.17
CA PRO A 271 -13.45 11.26 29.34
C PRO A 271 -14.20 11.34 30.69
N PRO A 272 -14.13 12.46 31.45
CA PRO A 272 -13.69 13.80 31.05
C PRO A 272 -12.19 14.11 31.30
N GLU A 273 -11.35 13.12 31.63
CA GLU A 273 -9.92 13.34 31.87
C GLU A 273 -9.22 13.91 30.63
N THR A 274 -8.23 14.79 30.83
CA THR A 274 -7.49 15.43 29.75
C THR A 274 -6.30 14.58 29.29
N THR A 275 -5.90 14.77 28.03
CA THR A 275 -4.66 14.25 27.48
C THR A 275 -4.04 15.28 26.53
N GLN A 276 -2.80 15.04 26.14
CA GLN A 276 -2.01 15.93 25.30
C GLN A 276 -2.14 15.53 23.84
N TRP A 277 -2.38 16.51 22.98
CA TRP A 277 -2.62 16.34 21.56
C TRP A 277 -1.74 17.25 20.71
N TRP A 278 -1.40 16.76 19.53
CA TRP A 278 -0.97 17.56 18.41
C TRP A 278 -2.18 17.91 17.54
N LEU A 279 -2.47 19.20 17.42
CA LEU A 279 -3.46 19.77 16.51
C LEU A 279 -2.79 20.13 15.19
N ILE A 280 -3.29 19.54 14.10
CA ILE A 280 -2.88 19.82 12.73
C ILE A 280 -4.04 20.50 12.03
N THR A 281 -3.75 21.64 11.37
CA THR A 281 -4.72 22.49 10.66
C THR A 281 -4.01 23.19 9.50
N PRO A 282 -4.74 23.68 8.47
CA PRO A 282 -6.18 23.49 8.23
C PRO A 282 -6.47 22.26 7.35
N SER A 283 -5.43 21.59 6.86
CA SER A 283 -5.52 20.56 5.82
C SER A 283 -4.78 19.30 6.24
N PRO A 284 -5.26 18.11 5.84
CA PRO A 284 -4.56 16.86 6.07
C PRO A 284 -3.26 16.75 5.26
N MET A 285 -3.00 17.67 4.31
CA MET A 285 -1.75 17.71 3.53
C MET A 285 -0.49 18.01 4.36
N ALA A 286 -0.64 18.44 5.61
CA ALA A 286 0.49 18.58 6.52
C ALA A 286 1.08 17.23 6.98
N PHE A 287 0.30 16.14 6.85
CA PHE A 287 0.80 14.80 7.16
C PHE A 287 1.60 14.22 6.01
N GLU A 288 2.67 13.50 6.36
CA GLU A 288 3.49 12.79 5.39
C GLU A 288 2.86 11.43 5.05
N ASN A 289 2.51 10.63 6.06
CA ASN A 289 2.02 9.26 5.89
C ASN A 289 0.92 8.87 6.90
N ILE A 290 -0.19 9.61 6.88
CA ILE A 290 -1.39 9.28 7.68
C ILE A 290 -2.51 8.74 6.79
N GLY A 291 -3.25 7.75 7.31
CA GLY A 291 -4.46 7.19 6.71
C GLY A 291 -5.69 7.50 7.56
N PHE A 292 -6.86 7.56 6.91
CA PHE A 292 -8.14 7.86 7.53
C PHE A 292 -9.08 6.65 7.42
N THR A 293 -9.72 6.26 8.53
CA THR A 293 -10.76 5.22 8.47
C THR A 293 -12.03 5.73 7.81
N ARG A 294 -12.94 4.80 7.50
CA ARG A 294 -14.35 5.16 7.26
C ARG A 294 -14.91 5.85 8.50
N PRO A 295 -15.88 6.76 8.35
CA PRO A 295 -16.49 7.41 9.50
C PRO A 295 -17.13 6.37 10.42
N ILE A 296 -16.79 6.42 11.71
CA ILE A 296 -17.42 5.58 12.73
C ILE A 296 -18.79 6.15 13.08
N VAL A 297 -19.76 5.27 13.26
CA VAL A 297 -21.14 5.67 13.60
C VAL A 297 -21.10 6.31 14.99
N ALA A 298 -21.57 7.55 15.06
CA ALA A 298 -21.77 8.27 16.31
C ALA A 298 -22.62 7.43 17.28
N GLN A 299 -22.22 7.37 18.56
CA GLN A 299 -22.99 6.66 19.57
C GLN A 299 -24.36 7.33 19.82
N ASN A 300 -24.48 8.64 19.58
CA ASN A 300 -25.73 9.38 19.70
C ASN A 300 -26.19 9.99 18.37
N PRO A 301 -27.51 10.06 18.11
CA PRO A 301 -28.06 10.77 16.95
C PRO A 301 -27.75 12.27 17.07
N GLY A 302 -26.84 12.77 16.23
CA GLY A 302 -26.46 14.20 16.18
C GLY A 302 -24.98 14.47 16.41
N ASP A 303 -24.20 13.51 16.94
CA ASP A 303 -22.76 13.70 17.07
C ASP A 303 -22.08 13.66 15.69
N PRO A 304 -21.05 14.51 15.47
CA PRO A 304 -20.31 14.53 14.22
C PRO A 304 -19.66 13.17 13.96
N LYS A 305 -19.75 12.72 12.71
CA LYS A 305 -19.13 11.46 12.29
C LYS A 305 -17.61 11.59 12.41
N MET A 306 -17.00 10.77 13.25
CA MET A 306 -15.55 10.81 13.46
C MET A 306 -14.83 9.87 12.50
N LYS A 307 -13.62 10.24 12.08
CA LYS A 307 -12.66 9.39 11.37
C LYS A 307 -11.44 9.19 12.25
N LEU A 308 -10.91 7.97 12.27
CA LEU A 308 -9.71 7.64 13.03
C LEU A 308 -8.48 7.76 12.13
N LEU A 309 -7.39 8.25 12.72
CA LEU A 309 -6.08 8.42 12.08
C LEU A 309 -5.22 7.19 12.32
N THR A 310 -4.64 6.65 11.26
CA THR A 310 -3.79 5.44 11.26
C THR A 310 -2.49 5.73 10.51
N CYS A 311 -1.42 4.99 10.77
CA CYS A 311 -0.21 5.09 9.97
C CYS A 311 -0.46 4.53 8.56
N ALA A 312 -0.21 5.30 7.49
CA ALA A 312 -0.43 4.86 6.11
C ALA A 312 0.52 3.73 5.66
N GLU A 313 1.64 3.53 6.37
CA GLU A 313 2.64 2.51 6.02
C GLU A 313 2.38 1.14 6.66
N CYS A 314 1.86 1.10 7.89
CA CYS A 314 1.66 -0.16 8.61
C CYS A 314 0.27 -0.35 9.21
N ASP A 315 -0.66 0.55 8.90
CA ASP A 315 -2.06 0.58 9.36
C ASP A 315 -2.20 0.60 10.89
N LEU A 316 -1.15 0.94 11.63
CA LEU A 316 -1.21 1.05 13.08
C LEU A 316 -2.05 2.26 13.48
N GLY A 317 -3.06 2.04 14.30
CA GLY A 317 -3.86 3.07 14.93
C GLY A 317 -4.86 2.48 15.94
N PRO A 318 -5.76 3.31 16.50
CA PRO A 318 -5.91 4.72 16.19
C PRO A 318 -4.83 5.58 16.88
N LEU A 319 -4.08 6.32 16.08
CA LEU A 319 -3.08 7.30 16.54
C LEU A 319 -3.73 8.64 16.93
N GLY A 320 -4.94 8.87 16.41
CA GLY A 320 -5.66 10.12 16.53
C GLY A 320 -7.02 10.07 15.85
N TRP A 321 -7.66 11.23 15.73
CA TRP A 321 -9.00 11.35 15.15
C TRP A 321 -9.21 12.70 14.44
N SER A 322 -10.24 12.77 13.62
CA SER A 322 -10.75 14.00 13.00
C SER A 322 -12.25 13.91 12.79
N GLU A 323 -12.92 15.04 12.59
CA GLU A 323 -14.33 15.06 12.20
C GLU A 323 -14.48 14.94 10.68
N GLU A 324 -15.56 14.31 10.22
CA GLU A 324 -15.88 14.25 8.80
C GLU A 324 -16.18 15.64 8.24
N GLY A 325 -15.33 16.11 7.31
CA GLY A 325 -15.44 17.44 6.72
C GLY A 325 -14.82 18.56 7.56
N GLY A 326 -14.24 18.24 8.73
CA GLY A 326 -13.51 19.18 9.56
C GLY A 326 -12.12 19.52 9.01
N SER A 327 -11.56 20.63 9.49
CA SER A 327 -10.20 21.12 9.18
C SER A 327 -9.20 20.86 10.31
N GLU A 328 -9.64 20.21 11.38
CA GLU A 328 -8.84 19.88 12.57
C GLU A 328 -8.56 18.39 12.63
N PHE A 329 -7.28 18.07 12.84
CA PHE A 329 -6.80 16.69 12.95
C PHE A 329 -5.97 16.56 14.23
N TRP A 330 -6.30 15.56 15.04
CA TRP A 330 -5.79 15.43 16.40
C TRP A 330 -5.00 14.15 16.55
N LEU A 331 -3.69 14.23 16.82
CA LEU A 331 -2.85 13.07 17.17
C LEU A 331 -2.55 13.05 18.67
N ALA A 332 -2.71 11.91 19.32
CA ALA A 332 -2.36 11.80 20.75
C ALA A 332 -0.83 11.76 20.90
N CYS A 333 -0.26 12.64 21.74
CA CYS A 333 1.19 12.70 21.96
C CYS A 333 1.77 11.37 22.48
N SER A 334 0.99 10.62 23.26
CA SER A 334 1.39 9.29 23.77
C SER A 334 1.35 8.18 22.72
N ARG A 335 0.67 8.38 21.58
CA ARG A 335 0.48 7.39 20.52
C ARG A 335 1.31 7.67 19.27
N VAL A 336 2.29 8.57 19.36
CA VAL A 336 3.25 8.83 18.30
C VAL A 336 4.68 8.65 18.81
N GLY A 337 5.58 8.39 17.88
CA GLY A 337 7.00 8.34 18.10
C GLY A 337 7.67 9.69 17.82
N TYR A 338 8.86 9.90 18.36
CA TYR A 338 9.66 11.12 18.20
C TYR A 338 11.04 10.76 17.68
N LYS A 339 11.48 11.46 16.64
CA LYS A 339 12.84 11.35 16.09
C LYS A 339 13.78 12.32 16.80
N ALA A 340 14.12 11.99 18.05
CA ALA A 340 15.01 12.78 18.90
C ALA A 340 16.48 12.40 18.82
#